data_AF-A0A3C0ADW5-F1
#
_entry.id   AF-A0A3C0ADW5-F1
#
_cell.length_a   1.000
_cell.length_b   1.000
_cell.length_c   1.000
_cell.angle_alpha   90.00
_cell.angle_beta   90.00
_cell.angle_gamma   90.00
#
_symmetry.space_group_name_H-M   'P 1'
#
loop_
_entity.id
_entity.type
_entity.pdbx_description
1 polymer ?
#
loop_
_entity_poly.entity_id
_entity_poly.type
_entity_poly.pdbx_seq_one_letter_code
_entity_poly.pdbx_strand_id
1 'polypeptide(L)'
;MEKPRLAVFKFASCDGCQLSLLDAEDQLLSVADALEIVYFPEATSRMEAGPYDIALIEGSISTPHDAARIQQVRRDSRFLMTIGACATSG
;
A
#
# COMPACT_ATOMS: atom_id res chain seq x y z
N MET A 1 12.46 -17.07 9.51
CA MET A 1 12.69 -15.99 8.52
C MET A 1 11.81 -14.82 8.93
N GLU A 2 12.28 -13.59 8.85
CA GLU A 2 11.45 -12.41 9.16
C GLU A 2 10.41 -12.21 8.04
N LYS A 3 9.16 -11.90 8.40
CA LYS A 3 8.09 -11.69 7.42
C LYS A 3 8.37 -10.40 6.64
N PRO A 4 8.15 -10.35 5.31
CA PRO A 4 8.29 -9.11 4.54
C PRO A 4 7.37 -8.00 5.07
N ARG A 5 7.89 -6.78 5.16
CA ARG A 5 7.13 -5.61 5.64
C ARG A 5 6.32 -4.98 4.50
N LEU A 6 5.00 -4.99 4.65
CA LEU A 6 4.03 -4.43 3.70
C LEU A 6 3.53 -3.06 4.15
N ALA A 7 3.54 -2.10 3.22
CA ALA A 7 2.85 -0.83 3.33
C ALA A 7 1.81 -0.66 2.21
N VAL A 8 0.67 -0.04 2.53
CA VAL A 8 -0.38 0.31 1.57
C VAL A 8 -0.62 1.81 1.63
N PHE A 9 -0.45 2.49 0.50
CA PHE A 9 -0.57 3.94 0.38
C PHE A 9 -1.76 4.34 -0.47
N LYS A 10 -2.52 5.30 0.04
CA LYS A 10 -3.61 5.97 -0.67
C LYS A 10 -3.17 7.33 -1.22
N PHE A 11 -3.54 7.55 -2.48
CA PHE A 11 -3.52 8.83 -3.20
C PHE A 11 -4.94 9.22 -3.66
N ALA A 12 -5.10 9.90 -4.79
CA ALA A 12 -6.43 10.31 -5.26
C ALA A 12 -7.23 9.09 -5.78
N SER A 13 -8.16 8.58 -4.96
CA SER A 13 -8.99 7.41 -5.28
C SER A 13 -10.34 7.39 -4.53
N CYS A 14 -11.11 6.32 -4.74
CA CYS A 14 -12.39 6.04 -4.11
C CYS A 14 -12.34 4.98 -3.00
N ASP A 15 -11.14 4.55 -2.56
CA ASP A 15 -10.91 3.45 -1.59
C ASP A 15 -11.33 2.05 -2.04
N GLY A 16 -11.87 1.91 -3.25
CA GLY A 16 -12.42 0.64 -3.73
C GLY A 16 -11.39 -0.48 -3.82
N CYS A 17 -10.12 -0.18 -4.14
CA CYS A 17 -9.10 -1.22 -4.31
C CYS A 17 -8.58 -1.74 -2.96
N GLN A 18 -8.40 -0.87 -1.98
CA GLN A 18 -8.09 -1.23 -0.60
C GLN A 18 -9.23 -2.01 0.06
N LEU A 19 -10.48 -1.60 -0.15
CA LEU A 19 -11.63 -2.37 0.34
C LEU A 19 -11.68 -3.76 -0.31
N SER A 20 -11.46 -3.86 -1.62
CA SER A 20 -11.39 -5.17 -2.30
C SER A 20 -10.29 -6.07 -1.74
N LEU A 21 -9.17 -5.50 -1.28
CA LEU A 21 -8.11 -6.26 -0.61
C LEU A 21 -8.56 -6.77 0.76
N LEU A 22 -9.32 -5.96 1.51
CA LEU A 22 -9.86 -6.34 2.83
C LEU A 22 -11.02 -7.32 2.74
N ASP A 23 -11.80 -7.26 1.66
CA ASP A 23 -12.91 -8.16 1.37
C ASP A 23 -12.46 -9.55 0.87
N ALA A 24 -11.14 -9.82 0.83
CA ALA A 24 -10.59 -11.11 0.41
C ALA A 24 -10.81 -12.26 1.42
N GLU A 25 -11.56 -12.02 2.51
CA GLU A 25 -11.99 -13.01 3.51
C GLU A 25 -10.84 -13.95 3.95
N ASP A 26 -10.97 -15.26 3.76
CA ASP A 26 -9.97 -16.27 4.16
C ASP A 26 -8.61 -16.08 3.46
N GLN A 27 -8.60 -15.46 2.28
CA GLN A 27 -7.37 -15.19 1.54
C GLN A 27 -6.57 -14.05 2.20
N LEU A 28 -7.25 -13.11 2.87
CA LEU A 28 -6.60 -12.04 3.63
C LEU A 28 -5.79 -12.60 4.81
N LEU A 29 -6.31 -13.64 5.48
CA LEU A 29 -5.59 -14.32 6.57
C LEU A 29 -4.29 -14.97 6.04
N SER A 30 -4.37 -15.61 4.88
CA SER A 30 -3.18 -16.20 4.23
C SER A 30 -2.13 -15.14 3.87
N VAL A 31 -2.58 -13.95 3.45
CA VAL A 31 -1.70 -12.79 3.22
C VAL A 31 -1.09 -12.29 4.52
N ALA A 32 -1.87 -12.10 5.59
CA ALA A 32 -1.35 -11.71 6.90
C ALA A 32 -0.39 -12.75 7.52
N ASP A 33 -0.52 -14.02 7.16
CA ASP A 33 0.43 -15.06 7.52
C ASP A 33 1.74 -14.96 6.74
N ALA A 34 1.69 -14.54 5.49
CA ALA A 34 2.86 -14.42 4.62
C ALA A 34 3.66 -13.13 4.83
N LEU A 35 3.02 -12.03 5.26
CA LEU A 35 3.64 -10.72 5.38
C LEU A 35 3.21 -9.96 6.64
N GLU A 36 4.00 -8.96 7.01
CA GLU A 36 3.72 -8.09 8.14
C GLU A 36 3.20 -6.73 7.65
N ILE A 37 1.95 -6.40 7.97
CA ILE A 37 1.36 -5.11 7.64
C ILE A 37 1.84 -4.07 8.67
N VAL A 38 2.72 -3.17 8.23
CA VAL A 38 3.36 -2.16 9.10
C VAL A 38 2.83 -0.74 8.86
N TYR A 39 2.20 -0.51 7.71
CA TYR A 39 1.52 0.74 7.38
C TYR A 39 0.30 0.43 6.50
N PHE A 40 -0.90 0.55 7.04
CA PHE A 40 -2.15 0.48 6.28
C PHE A 40 -3.26 1.13 7.12
N PRO A 41 -3.45 2.46 7.01
CA PRO A 41 -4.34 3.22 7.91
C PRO A 41 -5.77 2.68 8.01
N GLU A 42 -6.26 2.03 6.95
CA GLU A 42 -7.60 1.49 6.83
C GLU A 42 -7.74 0.11 7.50
N ALA A 43 -6.64 -0.58 7.80
CA ALA A 43 -6.63 -1.95 8.33
C ALA A 43 -5.91 -2.11 9.67
N THR A 44 -5.01 -1.18 10.03
CA THR A 44 -4.21 -1.25 11.25
C THR A 44 -3.92 0.13 11.83
N SER A 45 -3.78 0.20 13.15
CA SER A 45 -3.29 1.40 13.84
C SER A 45 -1.76 1.54 13.79
N ARG A 46 -1.04 0.53 13.26
CA ARG A 46 0.39 0.62 13.00
C ARG A 46 0.66 1.61 11.87
N MET A 47 1.51 2.59 12.19
CA MET A 47 1.89 3.67 11.28
C MET A 47 3.42 3.76 11.23
N GLU A 48 4.07 2.64 10.92
CA GLU A 48 5.53 2.57 10.92
C GLU A 48 6.12 3.18 9.65
N ALA A 49 7.21 3.92 9.83
CA ALA A 49 8.03 4.38 8.73
C ALA A 49 8.81 3.21 8.10
N GLY A 50 9.28 3.43 6.87
CA GLY A 50 10.11 2.47 6.14
C GLY A 50 11.46 2.18 6.81
N PRO A 51 12.26 1.27 6.23
CA PRO A 51 12.09 0.71 4.88
C PRO A 51 10.98 -0.35 4.79
N TYR A 52 10.33 -0.41 3.63
CA TYR A 52 9.29 -1.37 3.27
C TYR A 52 9.84 -2.38 2.26
N ASP A 53 9.53 -3.67 2.43
CA ASP A 53 9.82 -4.66 1.41
C ASP A 53 8.87 -4.50 0.22
N ILE A 54 7.59 -4.25 0.51
CA ILE A 54 6.53 -4.09 -0.48
C ILE A 54 5.71 -2.85 -0.15
N ALA A 55 5.55 -1.95 -1.12
CA ALA A 55 4.57 -0.87 -1.09
C ALA A 55 3.53 -1.05 -2.18
N LEU A 56 2.26 -1.11 -1.79
CA LEU A 56 1.11 -1.10 -2.69
C LEU A 56 0.55 0.31 -2.79
N ILE A 57 0.33 0.78 -4.01
CA ILE A 57 -0.10 2.15 -4.30
C ILE A 57 -1.49 2.15 -4.90
N GLU A 58 -2.46 2.75 -4.23
CA GLU A 58 -3.78 3.05 -4.78
C GLU A 58 -3.91 4.55 -5.08
N GLY A 59 -4.61 4.88 -6.18
CA GLY A 59 -4.97 6.24 -6.54
C GLY A 59 -3.97 6.93 -7.45
N SER A 60 -4.45 7.94 -8.18
CA SER A 60 -3.63 8.70 -9.12
C SER A 60 -2.84 9.82 -8.41
N ILE A 61 -1.76 10.25 -9.05
CA ILE A 61 -0.92 11.36 -8.58
C ILE A 61 -1.49 12.66 -9.15
N SER A 62 -2.37 13.31 -8.38
CA SER A 62 -3.14 14.47 -8.86
C SER A 62 -2.58 15.83 -8.41
N THR A 63 -1.63 15.85 -7.47
CA THR A 63 -1.07 17.09 -6.93
C THR A 63 0.47 17.07 -6.86
N PRO A 64 1.15 18.23 -6.79
CA PRO A 64 2.59 18.30 -6.53
C PRO A 64 2.99 17.65 -5.20
N HIS A 65 2.11 17.71 -4.19
CA HIS A 65 2.32 17.04 -2.91
C HIS A 65 2.33 15.51 -3.09
N ASP A 66 1.39 14.96 -3.86
CA ASP A 66 1.36 13.53 -4.18
C ASP A 66 2.62 13.11 -4.94
N ALA A 67 3.08 13.93 -5.89
CA ALA A 67 4.30 13.67 -6.64
C ALA A 67 5.54 13.63 -5.72
N ALA A 68 5.64 14.54 -4.76
CA ALA A 68 6.73 14.49 -3.78
C ALA A 68 6.63 13.26 -2.87
N ARG A 69 5.41 12.92 -2.43
CA ARG A 69 5.15 11.79 -1.53
C ARG A 69 5.42 10.44 -2.19
N ILE A 70 4.99 10.20 -3.43
CA ILE A 70 5.24 8.93 -4.14
C ILE A 70 6.74 8.71 -4.39
N GLN A 71 7.50 9.78 -4.62
CA GLN A 71 8.96 9.71 -4.74
C GLN A 71 9.61 9.30 -3.42
N GLN A 72 9.08 9.76 -2.27
CA GLN A 72 9.54 9.30 -0.96
C GLN A 72 9.20 7.84 -0.73
N VAL A 73 7.95 7.43 -1.01
CA VAL A 73 7.54 6.02 -0.91
C VAL A 73 8.44 5.13 -1.77
N ARG A 74 8.78 5.54 -3.00
CA ARG A 74 9.69 4.81 -3.88
C ARG A 74 11.10 4.66 -3.28
N ARG A 75 11.63 5.69 -2.62
CA ARG A 75 12.94 5.61 -1.93
C ARG A 75 12.91 4.67 -0.74
N ASP A 76 11.79 4.63 -0.02
CA ASP A 76 11.64 3.84 1.20
C ASP A 76 11.19 2.40 0.92
N SER A 77 10.98 2.01 -0.34
CA SER A 77 10.44 0.70 -0.70
C SER A 77 11.40 -0.09 -1.57
N ARG A 78 11.53 -1.40 -1.31
CA ARG A 78 12.24 -2.33 -2.20
C ARG A 78 11.41 -2.62 -3.45
N PHE A 79 10.15 -3.01 -3.29
CA PHE A 79 9.19 -3.14 -4.38
C PHE A 79 8.05 -2.13 -4.22
N LEU A 80 7.68 -1.48 -5.33
CA LEU A 80 6.53 -0.58 -5.39
C LEU A 80 5.65 -1.03 -6.54
N MET A 81 4.39 -1.33 -6.25
CA MET A 81 3.41 -1.86 -7.19
C MET A 81 2.12 -1.06 -7.10
N THR A 82 1.47 -0.84 -8.24
CA THR A 82 0.15 -0.21 -8.27
C THR A 82 -0.94 -1.24 -8.00
N ILE A 83 -2.03 -0.79 -7.37
CA ILE A 83 -3.27 -1.54 -7.26
C ILE A 83 -4.41 -0.68 -7.81
N GLY A 84 -5.21 -1.28 -8.70
CA GLY A 84 -6.33 -0.59 -9.34
C GLY A 84 -5.98 0.27 -10.56
N ALA A 85 -7.03 0.69 -11.27
CA ALA A 85 -6.91 1.45 -12.51
C ALA A 85 -6.38 2.88 -12.28
N CYS A 86 -6.82 3.55 -11.20
CA CYS A 86 -6.38 4.93 -10.90
C CYS A 86 -4.86 5.04 -10.73
N ALA A 87 -4.24 4.12 -9.98
CA ALA A 87 -2.78 4.13 -9.80
C ALA A 87 -2.02 3.71 -11.05
N THR A 88 -2.64 2.90 -11.92
CA THR A 88 -1.98 2.31 -13.09
C THR A 88 -2.05 3.21 -14.32
N SER A 89 -3.16 3.91 -14.53
CA SER A 89 -3.43 4.65 -15.78
C SER A 89 -4.25 5.93 -15.61
N GLY A 90 -4.48 6.38 -14.37
CA GLY A 90 -5.23 7.60 -14.05
C GLY A 90 -4.37 8.79 -13.68
#